data_AF-A0A357HFH7-F1
#
_entry.id   AF-A0A357HFH7-F1
#
_cell.length_a   1.000
_cell.length_b   1.000
_cell.length_c   1.000
_cell.angle_alpha   90.00
_cell.angle_beta   90.00
_cell.angle_gamma   90.00
#
_symmetry.space_group_name_H-M   'P 1'
#
loop_
_entity.id
_entity.type
_entity.pdbx_description
1 polymer ?
#
loop_
_entity_poly.entity_id
_entity_poly.type
_entity_poly.pdbx_seq_one_letter_code
_entity_poly.pdbx_strand_id
1 'polypeptide(L)'
;MNSTLTIKNVFGIVILSLLSALLVGTIIASVGLVYLPENNNQVTNFLALFIGQGFMIVPLILFLTARKESLLGRLRIKKISSPIVLATVIFSIGIIVLVDEFDRIASLLFSPPEYLDQIGYMLKFDSFNMAIFLMFGIVVLAPLGEELLFRGFLQKFLEEHWNDVTRAVLVTSLFFAIIHLNPFWLIQIYVLGILLGYLA
;
A
#
# COMPACT_ATOMS: atom_id res chain seq x y z
N MET A 1 21.51 -23.42 -6.13
CA MET A 1 21.93 -22.00 -6.10
C MET A 1 21.56 -21.46 -4.73
N ASN A 2 22.53 -21.00 -3.94
CA ASN A 2 22.21 -20.36 -2.65
C ASN A 2 21.36 -19.12 -2.93
N SER A 3 20.16 -19.07 -2.35
CA SER A 3 19.29 -17.90 -2.40
C SER A 3 20.08 -16.67 -1.92
N THR A 4 20.24 -15.66 -2.79
CA THR A 4 20.86 -14.37 -2.39
C THR A 4 19.96 -13.59 -1.44
N LEU A 5 18.69 -13.99 -1.35
CA LEU A 5 17.65 -13.40 -0.52
C LEU A 5 17.55 -14.16 0.80
N THR A 6 17.67 -13.43 1.90
CA THR A 6 17.43 -13.90 3.27
C THR A 6 16.20 -13.19 3.82
N ILE A 7 15.51 -13.80 4.79
CA ILE A 7 14.36 -13.18 5.46
C ILE A 7 14.71 -11.75 5.93
N LYS A 8 15.88 -11.58 6.56
CA LYS A 8 16.34 -10.27 7.06
C LYS A 8 16.44 -9.23 5.94
N ASN A 9 17.03 -9.58 4.81
CA ASN A 9 17.21 -8.64 3.70
C ASN A 9 15.87 -8.30 3.03
N VAL A 10 14.97 -9.28 2.93
CA VAL A 10 13.64 -9.11 2.32
C VAL A 10 12.76 -8.19 3.18
N PHE A 11 12.65 -8.43 4.49
CA PHE A 11 11.95 -7.49 5.36
C PHE A 11 12.64 -6.11 5.42
N GLY A 12 13.97 -6.10 5.45
CA GLY A 12 14.75 -4.86 5.45
C GLY A 12 14.47 -3.98 4.23
N ILE A 13 14.40 -4.56 3.03
CA ILE A 13 14.10 -3.78 1.82
C ILE A 13 12.65 -3.32 1.78
N VAL A 14 11.69 -4.10 2.28
CA VAL A 14 10.29 -3.68 2.38
C VAL A 14 10.15 -2.48 3.32
N ILE A 15 10.78 -2.55 4.50
CA ILE A 15 10.79 -1.43 5.46
C ILE A 15 11.48 -0.21 4.85
N LEU A 16 12.62 -0.39 4.18
CA LEU A 16 13.32 0.71 3.53
C LEU A 16 12.46 1.37 2.43
N SER A 17 11.74 0.56 1.64
CA SER A 17 10.77 1.02 0.66
C SER A 17 9.70 1.91 1.28
N LEU A 18 9.07 1.47 2.37
CA LEU A 18 8.05 2.25 3.08
C LEU A 18 8.62 3.54 3.69
N LEU A 19 9.77 3.45 4.37
CA LEU A 19 10.43 4.62 4.96
C LEU A 19 10.87 5.63 3.90
N SER A 20 11.32 5.17 2.72
CA SER A 20 11.68 6.05 1.63
C SER A 20 10.48 6.81 1.06
N ALA A 21 9.33 6.14 0.94
CA ALA A 21 8.09 6.77 0.51
C ALA A 21 7.63 7.86 1.48
N LEU A 22 7.64 7.55 2.78
CA LEU A 22 7.32 8.49 3.84
C LEU A 22 8.29 9.67 3.87
N LEU A 23 9.60 9.42 3.77
CA LEU A 23 10.63 10.45 3.79
C LEU A 23 10.48 11.41 2.60
N VAL A 24 10.37 10.88 1.38
CA VAL A 24 10.23 11.70 0.17
C VAL A 24 8.93 12.51 0.20
N GLY A 25 7.81 11.88 0.58
CA GLY A 25 6.54 12.58 0.74
C GLY A 25 6.64 13.71 1.77
N THR A 26 7.23 13.43 2.94
CA THR A 26 7.39 14.42 4.03
C THR A 26 8.27 15.59 3.59
N ILE A 27 9.37 15.33 2.87
CA ILE A 27 10.24 16.39 2.35
C ILE A 27 9.45 17.30 1.42
N ILE A 28 8.70 16.75 0.47
CA ILE A 28 7.92 17.55 -0.49
C ILE A 28 6.81 18.33 0.22
N ALA A 29 6.08 17.70 1.13
CA ALA A 29 5.05 18.35 1.93
C ALA A 29 5.62 19.51 2.76
N SER A 30 6.81 19.32 3.35
CA SER A 30 7.48 20.36 4.14
C SER A 30 7.85 21.60 3.32
N VAL A 31 8.17 21.45 2.02
CA VAL A 31 8.37 22.59 1.11
C VAL A 31 7.07 23.39 0.97
N GLY A 32 5.93 22.71 0.85
CA GLY A 32 4.63 23.38 0.81
C GLY A 32 4.32 24.15 2.07
N LEU A 33 4.58 23.55 3.24
CA LEU A 33 4.33 24.18 4.54
C LEU A 33 5.23 25.40 4.80
N VAL A 34 6.48 25.37 4.35
CA VAL A 34 7.44 26.47 4.61
C VAL A 34 7.29 27.61 3.61
N TYR A 35 7.03 27.31 2.34
CA TYR A 35 7.14 28.30 1.26
C TYR A 35 5.81 28.74 0.66
N LEU A 36 4.69 28.06 0.94
CA LEU A 36 3.37 28.42 0.41
C LEU A 36 2.41 28.85 1.52
N PRO A 37 1.54 29.84 1.28
CA PRO A 37 0.43 30.15 2.19
C PRO A 37 -0.45 28.91 2.40
N GLU A 38 -1.07 28.76 3.58
CA GLU A 38 -1.89 27.59 3.93
C GLU A 38 -2.97 27.28 2.88
N ASN A 39 -3.61 28.30 2.30
CA ASN A 39 -4.64 28.14 1.27
C ASN A 39 -4.12 27.67 -0.10
N ASN A 40 -2.80 27.51 -0.27
CA ASN A 40 -2.17 27.19 -1.56
C ASN A 40 -1.28 25.93 -1.49
N ASN A 41 -1.28 25.20 -0.37
CA ASN A 41 -0.41 24.04 -0.18
C ASN A 41 -0.99 22.71 -0.71
N GLN A 42 -2.26 22.69 -1.13
CA GLN A 42 -2.98 21.48 -1.54
C GLN A 42 -2.31 20.75 -2.70
N VAL A 43 -1.84 21.49 -3.72
CA VAL A 43 -1.09 20.92 -4.86
C VAL A 43 0.19 20.25 -4.37
N THR A 44 0.92 20.89 -3.47
CA THR A 44 2.15 20.33 -2.92
C THR A 44 1.88 19.10 -2.06
N ASN A 45 0.78 19.06 -1.30
CA ASN A 45 0.37 17.88 -0.55
C ASN A 45 0.02 16.71 -1.48
N PHE A 46 -0.68 16.96 -2.58
CA PHE A 46 -0.98 15.92 -3.56
C PHE A 46 0.28 15.43 -4.30
N LEU A 47 1.20 16.34 -4.63
CA LEU A 47 2.50 15.97 -5.19
C LEU A 47 3.32 15.15 -4.18
N ALA A 48 3.29 15.51 -2.90
CA ALA A 48 3.95 14.76 -1.85
C ALA A 48 3.41 13.33 -1.73
N LEU A 49 2.07 13.16 -1.72
CA LEU A 49 1.44 11.85 -1.73
C LEU A 49 1.82 11.07 -2.99
N PHE A 50 1.66 11.68 -4.17
CA PHE A 50 1.91 11.01 -5.45
C PHE A 50 3.37 10.56 -5.59
N ILE A 51 4.31 11.48 -5.37
CA ILE A 51 5.75 11.21 -5.52
C ILE A 51 6.24 10.29 -4.42
N GLY A 52 5.79 10.49 -3.17
CA GLY A 52 6.12 9.61 -2.05
C GLY A 52 5.71 8.17 -2.35
N GLN A 53 4.47 7.94 -2.76
CA GLN A 53 3.97 6.60 -3.11
C GLN A 53 4.71 6.00 -4.31
N GLY A 54 4.97 6.79 -5.36
CA GLY A 54 5.77 6.34 -6.50
C GLY A 54 7.19 5.91 -6.11
N PHE A 55 7.79 6.58 -5.12
CA PHE A 55 9.14 6.27 -4.65
C PHE A 55 9.22 4.95 -3.85
N MET A 56 8.09 4.44 -3.33
CA MET A 56 8.02 3.20 -2.56
C MET A 56 8.71 2.02 -3.27
N ILE A 57 8.60 1.95 -4.59
CA ILE A 57 9.07 0.79 -5.38
C ILE A 57 10.54 0.95 -5.80
N VAL A 58 11.10 2.15 -5.68
CA VAL A 58 12.46 2.45 -6.11
C VAL A 58 13.51 1.63 -5.34
N PRO A 59 13.52 1.57 -4.00
CA PRO A 59 14.48 0.73 -3.28
C PRO A 59 14.37 -0.74 -3.66
N LEU A 60 13.15 -1.27 -3.80
CA LEU A 60 12.93 -2.66 -4.20
C LEU A 60 13.52 -2.96 -5.57
N ILE A 61 13.26 -2.12 -6.58
CA ILE A 61 13.78 -2.30 -7.94
C ILE A 61 15.32 -2.24 -7.95
N LEU A 62 15.90 -1.27 -7.24
CA LEU A 62 17.36 -1.14 -7.13
C LEU A 62 17.97 -2.37 -6.46
N PHE A 63 17.36 -2.87 -5.38
CA PHE A 63 17.80 -4.06 -4.66
C PHE A 63 17.77 -5.31 -5.55
N LEU A 64 16.66 -5.55 -6.24
CA LEU A 64 16.51 -6.71 -7.13
C LEU A 64 17.49 -6.65 -8.31
N THR A 65 17.64 -5.47 -8.93
CA THR A 65 18.59 -5.24 -10.02
C THR A 65 20.03 -5.45 -9.56
N ALA A 66 20.41 -4.91 -8.40
CA ALA A 66 21.75 -5.09 -7.83
C ALA A 66 22.07 -6.55 -7.49
N ARG A 67 21.04 -7.35 -7.15
CA ARG A 67 21.16 -8.79 -6.90
C ARG A 67 21.03 -9.65 -8.16
N LYS A 68 20.81 -9.04 -9.34
CA LYS A 68 20.57 -9.72 -10.62
C LYS A 68 19.37 -10.68 -10.57
N GLU A 69 18.37 -10.35 -9.75
CA GLU A 69 17.11 -11.09 -9.65
C GLU A 69 16.13 -10.63 -10.73
N SER A 70 15.34 -11.55 -11.27
CA SER A 70 14.32 -11.20 -12.29
C SER A 70 13.17 -10.39 -11.66
N LEU A 71 12.93 -9.16 -12.15
CA LEU A 71 11.82 -8.33 -11.67
C LEU A 71 10.46 -8.98 -11.93
N LEU A 72 10.19 -9.42 -13.17
CA LEU A 72 8.93 -10.07 -13.52
C LEU A 72 8.71 -11.36 -12.71
N GLY A 73 9.80 -12.11 -12.49
CA GLY A 73 9.78 -13.32 -11.68
C GLY A 73 9.49 -13.01 -10.21
N ARG A 74 10.14 -12.01 -9.62
CA ARG A 74 10.03 -11.69 -8.19
C ARG A 74 8.83 -10.84 -7.81
N LEU A 75 8.17 -10.17 -8.76
CA LEU A 75 7.03 -9.29 -8.50
C LEU A 75 5.68 -9.85 -8.97
N ARG A 76 5.61 -11.14 -9.36
CA ARG A 76 4.39 -11.82 -9.84
C ARG A 76 3.66 -11.13 -11.01
N ILE A 77 4.37 -10.36 -11.83
CA ILE A 77 3.74 -9.66 -12.96
C ILE A 77 3.35 -10.68 -14.04
N LYS A 78 2.05 -10.96 -14.16
CA LYS A 78 1.46 -11.92 -15.12
C LYS A 78 0.26 -11.30 -15.82
N LYS A 79 -0.01 -11.74 -17.05
CA LYS A 79 -1.25 -11.40 -17.74
C LYS A 79 -2.42 -12.17 -17.11
N ILE A 80 -3.53 -11.47 -16.88
CA ILE A 80 -4.77 -12.04 -16.36
C ILE A 80 -5.84 -12.06 -17.44
N SER A 81 -6.76 -13.03 -17.38
CA SER A 81 -7.86 -13.16 -18.33
C SER A 81 -9.05 -12.27 -17.94
N SER A 82 -9.89 -11.89 -18.91
CA SER A 82 -11.07 -11.05 -18.65
C SER A 82 -12.06 -11.63 -17.63
N PRO A 83 -12.31 -12.96 -17.56
CA PRO A 83 -13.14 -13.54 -16.49
C PRO A 83 -12.57 -13.31 -15.09
N ILE A 84 -11.24 -13.36 -14.93
CA ILE A 84 -10.59 -13.08 -13.65
C ILE A 84 -10.79 -11.61 -13.29
N VAL A 85 -10.60 -10.70 -14.25
CA VAL A 85 -10.85 -9.25 -14.04
C VAL A 85 -12.29 -9.02 -13.56
N LEU A 86 -13.27 -9.62 -14.24
CA LEU A 86 -14.68 -9.48 -13.85
C LEU A 86 -14.94 -10.04 -12.44
N ALA A 87 -14.39 -11.22 -12.13
CA ALA A 87 -14.53 -11.84 -10.81
C ALA A 87 -13.91 -10.97 -9.72
N THR A 88 -12.73 -10.39 -9.96
CA THR A 88 -12.07 -9.46 -9.03
C THR A 88 -12.92 -8.21 -8.82
N VAL A 89 -13.51 -7.63 -9.88
CA VAL A 89 -14.40 -6.46 -9.74
C VAL A 89 -15.62 -6.79 -8.87
N ILE A 90 -16.29 -7.92 -9.12
CA ILE A 90 -17.45 -8.35 -8.32
C ILE A 90 -17.04 -8.59 -6.86
N PHE A 91 -15.89 -9.24 -6.66
CA PHE A 91 -15.36 -9.49 -5.33
C PHE A 91 -15.02 -8.20 -4.58
N SER A 92 -14.42 -7.21 -5.25
CA SER A 92 -14.12 -5.89 -4.67
C SER A 92 -15.39 -5.15 -4.23
N ILE A 93 -16.50 -5.28 -4.96
CA ILE A 93 -17.79 -4.71 -4.53
C ILE A 93 -18.26 -5.35 -3.22
N GLY A 94 -18.12 -6.68 -3.09
CA GLY A 94 -18.44 -7.39 -1.84
C GLY A 94 -17.54 -6.97 -0.67
N ILE A 95 -16.26 -6.73 -0.94
CA ILE A 95 -15.31 -6.20 0.07
C ILE A 95 -15.76 -4.85 0.60
N ILE A 96 -16.27 -3.95 -0.25
CA ILE A 96 -16.73 -2.61 0.18
C ILE A 96 -17.80 -2.76 1.28
N VAL A 97 -18.78 -3.64 1.07
CA VAL A 97 -19.83 -3.90 2.07
C VAL A 97 -19.22 -4.44 3.37
N LEU A 98 -18.29 -5.39 3.28
CA LEU A 98 -17.62 -5.93 4.47
C LEU A 98 -16.85 -4.86 5.26
N VAL A 99 -16.05 -4.04 4.58
CA VAL A 99 -15.27 -2.96 5.21
C VAL A 99 -16.19 -1.95 5.89
N ASP A 100 -17.29 -1.59 5.23
CA ASP A 100 -18.31 -0.67 5.76
C ASP A 100 -19.01 -1.23 7.01
N GLU A 101 -19.32 -2.53 7.05
CA GLU A 101 -19.85 -3.16 8.28
C GLU A 101 -18.82 -3.20 9.41
N PHE A 102 -17.54 -3.47 9.11
CA PHE A 102 -16.52 -3.40 10.14
C PHE A 102 -16.33 -1.99 10.69
N ASP A 103 -16.43 -0.95 9.87
CA ASP A 103 -16.34 0.43 10.32
C ASP A 103 -17.51 0.81 11.23
N ARG A 104 -18.75 0.36 10.90
CA ARG A 104 -19.91 0.48 11.78
C ARG A 104 -19.69 -0.21 13.12
N ILE A 105 -19.21 -1.46 13.12
CA ILE A 105 -18.94 -2.22 14.35
C ILE A 105 -17.85 -1.53 15.17
N ALA A 106 -16.78 -1.08 14.55
CA ALA A 106 -15.70 -0.35 15.22
C ALA A 106 -16.23 0.94 15.87
N SER A 107 -17.10 1.67 15.17
CA SER A 107 -17.73 2.90 15.67
C SER A 107 -18.71 2.68 16.83
N LEU A 108 -19.26 1.46 16.98
CA LEU A 108 -20.05 1.09 18.16
C LEU A 108 -19.19 0.83 19.40
N LEU A 109 -17.93 0.42 19.21
CA LEU A 109 -17.02 0.05 20.29
C LEU A 109 -16.03 1.16 20.65
N PHE A 110 -15.67 2.00 19.69
CA PHE A 110 -14.64 3.01 19.80
C PHE A 110 -15.09 4.31 19.13
N SER A 111 -14.69 5.45 19.70
CA SER A 111 -14.85 6.74 19.02
C SER A 111 -13.78 6.90 17.94
N PRO A 112 -14.14 7.32 16.72
CA PRO A 112 -13.17 7.63 15.68
C PRO A 112 -12.17 8.69 16.17
N PRO A 113 -10.86 8.46 16.00
CA PRO A 113 -9.84 9.43 16.41
C PRO A 113 -9.81 10.66 15.50
N GLU A 114 -9.49 11.84 16.07
CA GLU A 114 -9.53 13.15 15.40
C GLU A 114 -8.64 13.25 14.15
N TYR A 115 -7.54 12.48 14.06
CA TYR A 115 -6.68 12.49 12.88
C TYR A 115 -7.41 11.98 11.61
N LEU A 116 -8.49 11.21 11.74
CA LEU A 116 -9.28 10.74 10.60
C LEU A 116 -9.98 11.91 9.89
N ASP A 117 -10.47 12.89 10.66
CA ASP A 117 -11.03 14.11 10.09
C ASP A 117 -9.95 14.90 9.35
N GLN A 118 -8.75 15.00 9.92
CA GLN A 118 -7.60 15.66 9.28
C GLN A 118 -7.23 15.01 7.94
N ILE A 119 -7.22 13.67 7.87
CA ILE A 119 -7.04 12.94 6.60
C ILE A 119 -8.15 13.31 5.62
N GLY A 120 -9.41 13.33 6.07
CA GLY A 120 -10.55 13.77 5.24
C GLY A 120 -10.37 15.16 4.66
N TYR A 121 -9.90 16.13 5.45
CA TYR A 121 -9.61 17.49 4.98
C TYR A 121 -8.44 17.53 4.00
N MET A 122 -7.37 16.76 4.24
CA MET A 122 -6.21 16.67 3.32
C MET A 122 -6.57 16.09 1.96
N LEU A 123 -7.62 15.27 1.88
CA LEU A 123 -8.09 14.64 0.65
C LEU A 123 -9.16 15.44 -0.10
N LYS A 124 -9.60 16.59 0.44
CA LYS A 124 -10.51 17.48 -0.30
C LYS A 124 -9.80 18.05 -1.51
N PHE A 125 -10.54 18.24 -2.61
CA PHE A 125 -10.05 18.79 -3.87
C PHE A 125 -11.04 19.84 -4.39
N ASP A 126 -10.51 20.91 -5.00
CA ASP A 126 -11.32 22.06 -5.42
C ASP A 126 -11.49 22.15 -6.95
N SER A 127 -10.92 21.20 -7.70
CA SER A 127 -11.05 21.15 -9.16
C SER A 127 -11.10 19.73 -9.70
N PHE A 128 -11.70 19.57 -10.88
CA PHE A 128 -11.78 18.29 -11.57
C PHE A 128 -10.41 17.68 -11.88
N ASN A 129 -9.44 18.51 -12.28
CA ASN A 129 -8.08 18.05 -12.58
C ASN A 129 -7.37 17.53 -11.32
N MET A 130 -7.55 18.22 -10.17
CA MET A 130 -7.04 17.76 -8.88
C MET A 130 -7.71 16.46 -8.44
N ALA A 131 -9.02 16.33 -8.66
CA ALA A 131 -9.76 15.10 -8.36
C ALA A 131 -9.18 13.91 -9.13
N ILE A 132 -8.98 14.04 -10.44
CA ILE A 132 -8.38 12.98 -11.27
C ILE A 132 -6.97 12.64 -10.78
N PHE A 133 -6.15 13.65 -10.50
CA PHE A 133 -4.79 13.45 -10.04
C PHE A 133 -4.72 12.69 -8.71
N LEU A 134 -5.53 13.12 -7.74
CA LEU A 134 -5.65 12.47 -6.43
C LEU A 134 -6.17 11.03 -6.56
N MET A 135 -7.24 10.84 -7.33
CA MET A 135 -7.85 9.53 -7.57
C MET A 135 -6.84 8.56 -8.20
N PHE A 136 -6.08 9.01 -9.19
CA PHE A 136 -5.04 8.18 -9.78
C PHE A 136 -3.95 7.81 -8.76
N GLY A 137 -3.55 8.75 -7.90
CA GLY A 137 -2.60 8.48 -6.82
C GLY A 137 -3.09 7.42 -5.82
N ILE A 138 -4.33 7.55 -5.33
CA ILE A 138 -4.87 6.71 -4.25
C ILE A 138 -5.44 5.39 -4.75
N VAL A 139 -6.07 5.37 -5.94
CA VAL A 139 -6.76 4.17 -6.44
C VAL A 139 -5.86 3.32 -7.34
N VAL A 140 -4.84 3.93 -7.97
CA VAL A 140 -3.96 3.21 -8.90
C VAL A 140 -2.55 3.13 -8.35
N LEU A 141 -1.90 4.26 -8.09
CA LEU A 141 -0.46 4.27 -7.80
C LEU A 141 -0.12 3.61 -6.46
N ALA A 142 -0.79 4.00 -5.37
CA ALA A 142 -0.53 3.44 -4.05
C ALA A 142 -0.85 1.93 -3.98
N PRO A 143 -2.04 1.46 -4.41
CA PRO A 143 -2.35 0.02 -4.39
C PRO A 143 -1.43 -0.79 -5.30
N LEU A 144 -1.07 -0.27 -6.48
CA LEU A 144 -0.10 -0.95 -7.36
C LEU A 144 1.25 -1.12 -6.66
N GLY A 145 1.72 -0.07 -5.98
CA GLY A 145 2.97 -0.12 -5.24
C GLY A 145 2.94 -1.14 -4.09
N GLU A 146 1.88 -1.08 -3.28
CA GLU A 146 1.65 -2.01 -2.18
C GLU A 146 1.54 -3.45 -2.66
N GLU A 147 0.80 -3.72 -3.75
CA GLU A 147 0.68 -5.07 -4.31
C GLU A 147 2.02 -5.62 -4.78
N LEU A 148 2.83 -4.82 -5.49
CA LEU A 148 4.16 -5.25 -5.93
C LEU A 148 5.09 -5.55 -4.74
N LEU A 149 5.04 -4.72 -3.69
CA LEU A 149 5.91 -4.82 -2.53
C LEU A 149 5.51 -5.97 -1.60
N PHE A 150 4.22 -6.08 -1.25
CA PHE A 150 3.74 -7.04 -0.28
C PHE A 150 3.37 -8.38 -0.90
N ARG A 151 2.57 -8.43 -1.97
CA ARG A 151 2.06 -9.69 -2.54
C ARG A 151 3.02 -10.23 -3.58
N GLY A 152 3.48 -9.34 -4.46
CA GLY A 152 4.46 -9.64 -5.50
C GLY A 152 5.77 -10.16 -4.91
N PHE A 153 6.39 -9.37 -4.04
CA PHE A 153 7.73 -9.66 -3.50
C PHE A 153 7.73 -10.39 -2.16
N LEU A 154 7.22 -9.75 -1.09
CA LEU A 154 7.37 -10.26 0.28
C LEU A 154 6.64 -11.60 0.47
N GLN A 155 5.35 -11.66 0.14
CA GLN A 155 4.52 -12.85 0.32
C GLN A 155 5.07 -13.99 -0.53
N LYS A 156 5.35 -13.72 -1.81
CA LYS A 156 5.98 -14.72 -2.69
C LYS A 156 7.25 -15.32 -2.11
N PHE A 157 8.16 -14.48 -1.61
CA PHE A 157 9.38 -14.96 -1.00
C PHE A 157 9.10 -15.86 0.20
N LEU A 158 8.15 -15.46 1.08
CA LEU A 158 7.82 -16.23 2.27
C LEU A 158 7.10 -17.55 1.95
N GLU A 159 6.24 -17.58 0.93
CA GLU A 159 5.62 -18.82 0.44
C GLU A 159 6.69 -19.82 -0.02
N GLU A 160 7.64 -19.36 -0.84
CA GLU A 160 8.75 -20.18 -1.34
C GLU A 160 9.69 -20.62 -0.21
N HIS A 161 9.96 -19.74 0.75
CA HIS A 161 10.94 -19.97 1.81
C HIS A 161 10.40 -20.82 2.97
N TRP A 162 9.14 -20.63 3.36
CA TRP A 162 8.50 -21.41 4.43
C TRP A 162 7.81 -22.66 3.91
N ASN A 163 7.58 -22.77 2.60
CA ASN A 163 6.79 -23.84 1.99
C ASN A 163 5.39 -23.96 2.63
N ASP A 164 4.81 -22.82 2.99
CA ASP A 164 3.51 -22.71 3.64
C ASP A 164 2.82 -21.41 3.21
N VAL A 165 1.83 -21.56 2.33
CA VAL A 165 1.09 -20.43 1.75
C VAL A 165 0.23 -19.73 2.79
N THR A 166 -0.42 -20.50 3.67
CA THR A 166 -1.33 -19.94 4.68
C THR A 166 -0.53 -19.08 5.66
N ARG A 167 0.59 -19.59 6.14
CA ARG A 167 1.48 -18.84 7.03
C ARG A 167 2.03 -17.59 6.35
N ALA A 168 2.43 -17.67 5.09
CA ALA A 168 2.93 -16.51 4.34
C ALA A 168 1.87 -15.41 4.25
N VAL A 169 0.64 -15.75 3.83
CA VAL A 169 -0.49 -14.82 3.75
C VAL A 169 -0.80 -14.19 5.10
N LEU A 170 -0.91 -14.98 6.17
CA LEU A 170 -1.25 -14.47 7.50
C LEU A 170 -0.18 -13.51 8.03
N VAL A 171 1.10 -13.81 7.83
CA VAL A 171 2.19 -12.96 8.34
C VAL A 171 2.35 -11.69 7.50
N THR A 172 2.28 -11.77 6.17
CA THR A 172 2.38 -10.56 5.34
C THR A 172 1.20 -9.64 5.53
N SER A 173 -0.01 -10.18 5.69
CA SER A 173 -1.22 -9.40 5.96
C SER A 173 -1.14 -8.70 7.31
N LEU A 174 -0.61 -9.38 8.33
CA LEU A 174 -0.44 -8.78 9.66
C LEU A 174 0.61 -7.67 9.62
N PHE A 175 1.73 -7.92 8.95
CA PHE A 175 2.76 -6.92 8.75
C PHE A 175 2.24 -5.70 7.99
N PHE A 176 1.49 -5.92 6.92
CA PHE A 176 0.78 -4.88 6.16
C PHE A 176 -0.14 -4.06 7.07
N ALA A 177 -0.97 -4.70 7.89
CA ALA A 177 -1.87 -3.98 8.80
C ALA A 177 -1.11 -3.14 9.85
N ILE A 178 -0.05 -3.69 10.44
CA ILE A 178 0.73 -3.00 11.48
C ILE A 178 1.45 -1.76 10.91
N ILE A 179 2.00 -1.82 9.70
CA ILE A 179 2.75 -0.68 9.12
C ILE A 179 1.86 0.51 8.73
N HIS A 180 0.53 0.34 8.71
CA HIS A 180 -0.40 1.45 8.54
C HIS A 180 -0.55 2.31 9.80
N LEU A 181 -0.09 1.81 10.96
CA LEU A 181 -0.07 2.55 12.23
C LEU A 181 -1.44 3.14 12.62
N ASN A 182 -2.53 2.46 12.23
CA ASN A 182 -3.90 2.87 12.50
C ASN A 182 -4.60 1.78 13.33
N PRO A 183 -4.63 1.91 14.67
CA PRO A 183 -5.28 0.93 15.54
C PRO A 183 -6.79 0.79 15.27
N PHE A 184 -7.46 1.88 14.87
CA PHE A 184 -8.90 1.89 14.61
C PHE A 184 -9.28 1.01 13.41
N TRP A 185 -8.44 0.99 12.37
CA TRP A 185 -8.64 0.16 11.17
C TRP A 185 -7.78 -1.12 11.13
N LEU A 186 -7.06 -1.46 12.20
CA LEU A 186 -6.10 -2.56 12.19
C LEU A 186 -6.74 -3.89 11.77
N ILE A 187 -7.92 -4.22 12.31
CA ILE A 187 -8.62 -5.47 12.03
C ILE A 187 -9.10 -5.50 10.58
N GLN A 188 -9.66 -4.38 10.10
CA GLN A 188 -10.17 -4.21 8.75
C GLN A 188 -9.06 -4.37 7.72
N ILE A 189 -7.93 -3.69 7.94
CA ILE A 189 -6.76 -3.76 7.07
C ILE A 189 -6.17 -5.19 7.11
N TYR A 190 -6.16 -5.85 8.27
CA TYR A 190 -5.68 -7.22 8.37
C TYR A 190 -6.55 -8.21 7.59
N VAL A 191 -7.88 -8.15 7.77
CA VAL A 191 -8.84 -9.00 7.04
C VAL A 191 -8.75 -8.75 5.54
N LEU A 192 -8.74 -7.48 5.11
CA LEU A 192 -8.53 -7.12 3.70
C LEU A 192 -7.20 -7.67 3.19
N GLY A 193 -6.14 -7.55 3.99
CA GLY A 193 -4.82 -8.10 3.68
C GLY A 193 -4.87 -9.60 3.38
N ILE A 194 -5.58 -10.37 4.20
CA ILE A 194 -5.76 -11.82 4.03
C ILE A 194 -6.53 -12.11 2.74
N LEU A 195 -7.63 -11.40 2.48
CA LEU A 195 -8.45 -11.60 1.28
C LEU A 195 -7.63 -11.35 0.01
N LEU A 196 -6.87 -10.24 -0.03
CA LEU A 196 -6.01 -9.91 -1.15
C LEU A 196 -4.83 -10.90 -1.28
N GLY A 197 -4.23 -11.30 -0.17
CA GLY A 197 -3.13 -12.26 -0.14
C GLY A 197 -3.56 -13.66 -0.61
N TYR A 198 -4.80 -14.07 -0.32
CA TYR A 198 -5.38 -15.31 -0.82
C TYR A 198 -5.64 -15.27 -2.34
N LEU A 199 -5.97 -14.10 -2.90
CA LEU A 199 -6.20 -13.92 -4.33
C LEU A 199 -4.91 -13.84 -5.18
N ALA A 200 -3.77 -13.53 -4.56
CA ALA A 200 -2.49 -13.23 -5.22
C ALA A 200 -1.65 -14.47 -5.59
#